data_AF-A0A0P0R9F9-F1
#
_entry.id   AF-A0A0P0R9F9-F1
#
_cell.length_a   1.000
_cell.length_b   1.000
_cell.length_c   1.000
_cell.angle_alpha   90.00
_cell.angle_beta   90.00
_cell.angle_gamma   90.00
#
_symmetry.space_group_name_H-M   'P 1'
#
loop_
_entity.id
_entity.type
_entity.pdbx_description
1 polymer ?
#
loop_
_entity_poly.entity_id
_entity_poly.type
_entity_poly.pdbx_seq_one_letter_code
_entity_poly.pdbx_strand_id
1 'polypeptide(L)'
;MSVFYQNDKGEISRTFSSYGRGGEPLIGTYTLLDFIPKGRDEDEHKIMGWLRRHDSYEDGVTGKTLAQQKQGTGACFHEAARK
;
A
#
# COMPACT_ATOMS: atom_id res chain seq x y z
N MET A 1 -6.86 -23.24 -6.56
CA MET A 1 -6.36 -21.85 -6.74
C MET A 1 -5.31 -21.85 -7.85
N SER A 2 -5.29 -20.83 -8.72
CA SER A 2 -4.25 -20.68 -9.75
C SER A 2 -3.71 -19.25 -9.75
N VAL A 3 -2.40 -19.08 -9.90
CA VAL A 3 -1.75 -17.77 -10.03
C VAL A 3 -1.01 -17.71 -11.37
N PHE A 4 -1.19 -16.61 -12.09
CA PHE A 4 -0.54 -16.34 -13.36
C PHE A 4 0.30 -15.07 -13.22
N TYR A 5 1.48 -15.07 -13.86
CA TYR A 5 2.39 -13.94 -13.87
C TYR A 5 2.78 -13.62 -15.31
N GLN A 6 2.68 -12.34 -15.66
CA GLN A 6 3.14 -11.81 -16.93
C GLN A 6 4.51 -11.16 -16.73
N ASN A 7 5.48 -11.51 -17.57
CA ASN A 7 6.79 -10.88 -17.55
C ASN A 7 6.84 -9.60 -18.41
N ASP A 8 7.97 -8.89 -18.39
CA ASP A 8 8.17 -7.64 -19.14
C ASP A 8 8.09 -7.81 -20.67
N LYS A 9 8.22 -9.04 -21.17
CA LYS A 9 8.09 -9.39 -22.59
C LYS A 9 6.64 -9.74 -22.98
N GLY A 10 5.71 -9.68 -22.04
CA GLY A 10 4.29 -9.98 -22.24
C GLY A 10 3.94 -11.46 -22.17
N GLU A 11 4.88 -12.35 -21.86
CA GLU A 11 4.64 -13.79 -21.77
C GLU A 11 3.95 -14.12 -20.44
N ILE A 12 2.87 -14.90 -20.52
CA ILE A 12 2.11 -15.32 -19.34
C ILE A 12 2.52 -16.74 -18.96
N SER A 13 2.94 -16.89 -17.71
CA SER A 13 3.28 -18.17 -17.10
C SER A 13 2.33 -18.47 -15.95
N ARG A 14 2.17 -19.76 -15.64
CA ARG A 14 1.43 -20.21 -14.47
C ARG A 14 2.42 -20.54 -13.36
N THR A 15 2.46 -19.72 -12.32
CA THR A 15 3.47 -19.84 -11.26
C THR A 15 3.03 -20.74 -10.12
N PHE A 16 1.73 -20.79 -9.82
CA PHE A 16 1.20 -21.62 -8.76
C PHE A 16 -0.11 -22.27 -9.14
N SER A 17 -0.30 -23.51 -8.68
CA SER A 17 -1.52 -24.27 -8.83
C SER A 17 -1.75 -25.23 -7.67
N SER A 18 -2.96 -25.19 -7.12
CA SER A 18 -3.47 -26.25 -6.24
C SER A 18 -4.81 -26.76 -6.79
N TYR A 19 -4.86 -28.06 -7.06
CA TYR A 19 -6.01 -28.80 -7.60
C TYR A 19 -6.70 -29.62 -6.51
N GLY A 20 -7.28 -28.93 -5.53
CA GLY A 20 -8.08 -29.51 -4.44
C GLY A 20 -7.22 -29.93 -3.23
N ARG A 21 -7.61 -29.46 -2.04
CA ARG A 21 -6.87 -29.51 -0.77
C ARG A 21 -5.49 -28.85 -0.85
N GLY A 22 -5.18 -27.98 0.11
CA GLY A 22 -3.97 -27.14 0.11
C GLY A 22 -4.22 -25.68 -0.30
N GLY A 23 -5.49 -25.26 -0.38
CA GLY A 23 -5.86 -23.85 -0.44
C GLY A 23 -6.09 -23.24 0.94
N GLU A 24 -6.29 -24.08 1.96
CA GLU A 24 -6.61 -23.69 3.33
C GLU A 24 -5.50 -22.86 3.98
N PRO A 25 -4.20 -23.19 3.85
CA PRO A 25 -3.13 -22.31 4.33
C PRO A 25 -3.05 -20.97 3.58
N LEU A 26 -3.56 -20.93 2.34
CA LEU A 26 -3.52 -19.76 1.46
C LEU A 26 -4.75 -18.85 1.61
N ILE A 27 -5.63 -19.14 2.58
CA ILE A 27 -6.77 -18.26 2.92
C ILE A 27 -6.27 -16.89 3.41
N GLY A 28 -5.12 -16.86 4.10
CA GLY A 28 -4.50 -15.61 4.53
C GLY A 28 -3.82 -14.90 3.37
N THR A 29 -4.13 -13.61 3.19
CA THR A 29 -3.54 -12.77 2.13
C THR A 29 -2.01 -12.77 2.21
N TYR A 30 -1.44 -12.53 3.38
CA TYR A 30 0.02 -12.51 3.55
C TYR A 30 0.66 -13.85 3.25
N THR A 31 0.04 -14.95 3.66
CA THR A 31 0.53 -16.29 3.34
C THR A 31 0.57 -16.50 1.83
N LEU A 32 -0.49 -16.12 1.10
CA LEU A 32 -0.50 -16.21 -0.36
C LEU A 32 0.55 -15.31 -1.01
N LEU A 33 0.70 -14.06 -0.54
CA LEU A 33 1.67 -13.12 -1.08
C LEU A 33 3.11 -13.62 -0.96
N ASP A 34 3.44 -14.40 0.08
CA ASP A 34 4.77 -14.99 0.23
C ASP A 34 5.06 -16.10 -0.80
N PHE A 35 4.04 -16.68 -1.45
CA PHE A 35 4.19 -17.73 -2.47
C PHE A 35 4.21 -17.22 -3.92
N ILE A 36 3.81 -15.97 -4.18
CA ILE A 36 3.71 -15.44 -5.55
C ILE A 36 5.00 -14.73 -5.98
N PRO A 37 5.32 -14.66 -7.29
CA PRO A 37 6.59 -14.08 -7.77
C PRO A 37 6.84 -12.64 -7.37
N LYS A 38 5.77 -11.84 -7.29
CA LYS A 38 5.86 -10.42 -6.91
C LYS A 38 6.02 -10.23 -5.39
N GLY A 39 5.89 -11.32 -4.61
CA GLY A 39 5.89 -11.24 -3.16
C GLY A 39 4.79 -10.32 -2.65
N ARG A 40 5.13 -9.56 -1.60
CA ARG A 40 4.26 -8.54 -1.00
C ARG A 40 4.25 -7.21 -1.75
N ASP A 41 5.14 -7.03 -2.74
CA ASP A 41 5.28 -5.79 -3.51
C ASP A 41 5.45 -4.53 -2.61
N GLU A 42 6.16 -4.68 -1.48
CA GLU A 42 6.46 -3.59 -0.55
C GLU A 42 7.87 -3.02 -0.80
N ASP A 43 8.06 -1.75 -0.48
CA ASP A 43 9.38 -1.13 -0.42
C ASP A 43 10.21 -1.81 0.68
N GLU A 44 11.34 -2.40 0.30
CA GLU A 44 12.25 -3.13 1.19
C GLU A 44 12.74 -2.28 2.37
N HIS A 45 12.77 -0.94 2.21
CA HIS A 45 13.21 0.00 3.25
C HIS A 45 12.07 0.51 4.12
N LYS A 46 10.81 0.23 3.76
CA LYS A 46 9.61 0.71 4.45
C LYS A 46 8.54 -0.36 4.45
N ILE A 47 8.65 -1.29 5.40
CA ILE A 47 7.55 -2.20 5.77
C ILE A 47 6.31 -1.33 6.04
N MET A 48 5.19 -1.64 5.37
CA MET A 48 3.96 -0.82 5.42
C MET A 48 4.10 0.63 4.89
N GLY A 49 5.05 0.90 3.98
CA GLY A 49 5.26 2.23 3.40
C GLY A 49 4.06 2.80 2.64
N TRP A 50 3.13 1.94 2.24
CA TRP A 50 1.84 2.28 1.64
C TRP A 50 0.82 2.81 2.66
N LEU A 51 1.03 2.58 3.96
CA LEU A 51 0.13 3.06 5.00
C LEU A 51 0.35 4.56 5.21
N ARG A 52 -0.69 5.36 4.96
CA ARG A 52 -0.69 6.80 5.24
C ARG A 52 -1.78 7.09 6.27
N ARG A 53 -1.54 8.10 7.11
CA ARG A 53 -2.60 8.62 7.99
C ARG A 53 -3.71 9.19 7.13
N HIS A 54 -4.95 9.08 7.60
CA HIS A 54 -6.14 9.55 6.88
C HIS A 54 -6.01 11.02 6.44
N ASP A 55 -5.41 11.86 7.28
CA ASP A 55 -5.22 13.29 7.01
C ASP A 55 -4.08 13.62 6.03
N SER A 56 -3.26 12.63 5.68
CA SER A 56 -2.10 12.76 4.80
C SER A 56 -2.40 12.40 3.35
N TYR A 57 -3.66 12.04 3.05
CA TYR A 57 -4.13 11.85 1.67
C TYR A 57 -4.59 13.19 1.11
N GLU A 58 -4.23 13.44 -0.15
CA GLU A 58 -4.73 14.58 -0.92
C GLU A 58 -6.22 14.40 -1.21
N ASP A 59 -7.00 15.46 -1.04
CA ASP A 59 -8.38 15.49 -1.49
C ASP A 59 -8.43 15.43 -3.02
N GLY A 60 -9.23 14.51 -3.57
CA GLY A 60 -9.29 14.27 -5.02
C GLY A 60 -9.88 15.43 -5.83
N VAL A 61 -10.52 16.41 -5.18
CA VAL A 61 -11.09 17.61 -5.83
C VAL A 61 -10.14 18.80 -5.68
N THR A 62 -9.52 18.94 -4.51
CA THR A 62 -8.78 20.14 -4.13
C THR A 62 -7.27 20.01 -4.24
N GLY A 63 -6.74 18.77 -4.30
CA GLY A 63 -5.30 18.49 -4.31
C GLY A 63 -4.55 19.01 -3.08
N LYS A 64 -5.26 19.15 -1.95
CA LYS A 64 -4.72 19.50 -0.65
C LYS A 64 -5.00 18.37 0.33
N THR A 65 -4.07 18.08 1.22
CA THR A 65 -4.29 17.15 2.33
C THR A 65 -5.22 17.75 3.38
N LEU A 66 -5.92 16.90 4.12
CA LEU A 66 -6.75 17.35 5.25
C LEU A 66 -5.90 18.01 6.35
N ALA A 67 -4.63 17.61 6.49
CA ALA A 67 -3.66 18.27 7.36
C ALA A 67 -3.38 19.73 6.94
N GLN A 68 -3.22 19.99 5.64
CA GLN A 68 -3.03 21.35 5.10
C GLN A 68 -4.31 22.18 5.18
N GLN A 69 -5.48 21.56 4.97
CA GLN A 69 -6.77 22.24 5.09
C GLN A 69 -7.04 22.72 6.53
N LYS A 70 -6.68 21.91 7.54
CA LYS A 70 -6.78 22.30 8.96
C LYS A 70 -5.90 23.48 9.34
N GLN A 71 -4.82 23.74 8.61
CA GLN A 71 -3.96 24.91 8.83
C GLN A 71 -4.50 26.19 8.15
N GLY A 72 -5.49 26.07 7.25
CA GLY A 72 -6.04 27.18 6.48
C GLY A 72 -7.24 27.91 7.10
N THR A 73 -7.81 27.40 8.20
CA THR A 73 -8.94 28.04 8.89
C THR A 73 -8.56 28.38 10.33
N GLY A 74 -8.14 29.63 10.55
CA GLY A 74 -8.05 30.23 11.89
C GLY A 74 -6.62 30.50 12.36
N ALA A 75 -6.25 31.77 12.31
CA ALA A 75 -5.06 32.34 12.92
C ALA A 75 -4.91 32.00 14.42
N CYS A 76 -3.71 31.58 14.82
CA CYS A 76 -3.04 31.87 16.11
C CYS A 76 -1.74 31.03 16.23
N PHE A 77 -0.73 31.29 15.40
CA PHE A 77 0.65 30.93 15.74
C PHE A 77 1.25 32.13 16.47
N HIS A 78 1.31 32.07 17.81
CA HIS A 78 2.25 32.92 18.54
C HIS A 78 3.64 32.29 18.40
N GLU A 79 4.44 32.86 17.52
CA GLU A 79 5.88 32.73 17.52
C GLU A 79 6.40 33.34 18.83
N ALA A 80 6.68 32.49 19.82
CA ALA A 80 7.42 32.89 20.99
C ALA A 80 8.90 33.05 20.61
N ALA A 81 9.24 34.20 20.05
CA ALA A 81 10.60 34.71 20.09
C ALA A 81 11.03 34.81 21.55
N ARG A 82 11.81 33.84 22.02
CA ARG A 82 12.57 33.94 23.26
C ARG A 82 14.04 34.13 22.88
N LYS A 83 14.60 35.23 23.42
CA LYS A 83 16.01 35.63 23.38
C LYS A 83 16.99 34.48 23.57
#